data_AF-A0A2T1D926-F1
#
_entry.id   AF-A0A2T1D926-F1
#
_cell.length_a   1.000
_cell.length_b   1.000
_cell.length_c   1.000
_cell.angle_alpha   90.00
_cell.angle_beta   90.00
_cell.angle_gamma   90.00
#
_symmetry.space_group_name_H-M   'P 1'
#
loop_
_entity.id
_entity.type
_entity.pdbx_description
1 polymer ?
#
loop_
_entity_poly.entity_id
_entity_poly.type
_entity_poly.pdbx_seq_one_letter_code
_entity_poly.pdbx_strand_id
1 'polypeptide(L)'
;MRIEEIIWLDAIIEKLAVKHRVEADEVEAVLRNKPKFRFVEKGDRKEEDVYLALGQTDAGRYLAVLFIYKPSAQALILSARNMADKERKLYDRK
;
A
#
# COMPACT_ATOMS: atom_id res chain seq x y z
N MET A 1 -8.40 -5.11 8.54
CA MET A 1 -6.98 -5.00 8.89
C MET A 1 -6.76 -3.63 9.49
N ARG A 2 -5.97 -3.51 10.56
CA ARG A 2 -5.67 -2.25 11.25
C ARG A 2 -4.15 -2.08 11.21
N ILE A 3 -3.68 -0.91 10.78
CA ILE A 3 -2.25 -0.60 10.66
C ILE A 3 -1.96 0.51 11.67
N GLU A 4 -1.08 0.23 12.63
CA GLU A 4 -0.70 1.19 13.69
C GLU A 4 0.58 1.95 13.34
N GLU A 5 1.46 1.34 12.55
CA GLU A 5 2.76 1.92 12.20
C GLU A 5 3.17 1.49 10.77
N ILE A 6 3.84 2.39 10.07
CA ILE A 6 4.36 2.15 8.72
C ILE A 6 5.87 2.12 8.79
N ILE A 7 6.45 1.03 8.30
CA ILE A 7 7.90 0.85 8.23
C ILE A 7 8.33 1.19 6.80
N TRP A 8 9.27 2.13 6.72
CA TRP A 8 9.88 2.57 5.48
C TRP A 8 11.33 2.09 5.38
N LEU A 9 11.74 1.78 4.15
CA LEU A 9 13.14 1.62 3.80
C LEU A 9 13.52 2.77 2.87
N ASP A 10 14.63 3.44 3.12
CA ASP A 10 15.05 4.63 2.35
C ASP A 10 15.12 4.34 0.84
N ALA A 11 15.68 3.18 0.47
CA ALA A 11 15.75 2.73 -0.91
C ALA A 11 14.36 2.54 -1.56
N ILE A 12 13.32 2.23 -0.76
CA ILE A 12 11.95 2.15 -1.25
C ILE A 12 11.38 3.55 -1.44
N ILE A 13 11.53 4.46 -0.47
CA ILE A 13 11.07 5.86 -0.59
C ILE A 13 11.65 6.49 -1.87
N GLU A 14 12.96 6.38 -2.07
CA GLU A 14 13.64 6.92 -3.25
C GLU A 14 13.08 6.30 -4.54
N LYS A 15 12.92 4.97 -4.58
CA LYS A 15 12.33 4.26 -5.73
C LYS A 15 10.90 4.75 -6.02
N LEU A 16 10.08 5.00 -5.00
CA LEU A 16 8.71 5.49 -5.19
C LEU A 16 8.69 6.88 -5.82
N ALA A 17 9.48 7.80 -5.29
CA ALA A 17 9.56 9.16 -5.81
C ALA A 17 10.07 9.16 -7.27
N VAL A 18 11.18 8.48 -7.54
CA VAL A 18 11.85 8.50 -8.85
C VAL A 18 11.08 7.70 -9.90
N LYS A 19 10.70 6.45 -9.60
CA LYS A 19 10.10 5.53 -10.58
C LYS A 19 8.59 5.70 -10.71
N HIS A 20 7.92 6.00 -9.61
CA HIS A 20 6.45 5.96 -9.55
C HIS A 20 5.82 7.33 -9.34
N ARG A 21 6.62 8.38 -9.04
CA ARG A 21 6.13 9.70 -8.64
C ARG A 21 5.08 9.58 -7.54
N VAL A 22 5.41 8.77 -6.55
CA VAL A 22 4.61 8.55 -5.35
C VAL A 22 5.45 8.98 -4.16
N GLU A 23 4.89 9.89 -3.38
CA GLU A 23 5.49 10.36 -2.13
C GLU A 23 5.03 9.49 -0.95
N ALA A 24 5.77 9.52 0.17
CA ALA A 24 5.46 8.70 1.33
C ALA A 24 4.11 9.07 1.97
N ASP A 25 3.79 10.36 2.04
CA ASP A 25 2.55 10.89 2.57
C ASP A 25 1.31 10.41 1.78
N GLU A 26 1.44 10.23 0.46
CA GLU A 26 0.38 9.65 -0.37
C GLU A 26 0.06 8.21 0.02
N VAL A 27 1.10 7.42 0.33
CA VAL A 27 0.95 6.04 0.80
C VAL A 27 0.29 6.02 2.17
N GLU A 28 0.71 6.89 3.08
CA GLU A 28 0.11 7.04 4.41
C GLU A 28 -1.38 7.42 4.30
N ALA A 29 -1.72 8.37 3.43
CA ALA A 29 -3.10 8.76 3.17
C ALA A 29 -3.95 7.59 2.68
N VAL A 30 -3.42 6.79 1.74
CA VAL A 30 -4.11 5.59 1.21
C VAL A 30 -4.40 4.58 2.32
N LEU A 31 -3.43 4.29 3.18
CA LEU A 31 -3.58 3.32 4.27
C LEU A 31 -4.47 3.83 5.41
N ARG A 32 -4.53 5.15 5.63
CA ARG A 32 -5.35 5.79 6.66
C ARG A 32 -6.81 5.97 6.26
N ASN A 33 -7.08 6.24 4.99
CA ASN A 33 -8.41 6.65 4.52
C ASN A 33 -9.41 5.49 4.45
N LYS A 34 -9.73 5.01 3.25
CA LYS A 34 -10.67 3.89 3.03
C LYS A 34 -10.02 2.81 2.18
N PRO A 35 -8.90 2.21 2.62
CA PRO A 35 -8.21 1.20 1.85
C PRO A 35 -9.06 -0.07 1.71
N LYS A 36 -9.00 -0.68 0.53
CA LYS A 36 -9.43 -2.06 0.30
C LYS A 36 -8.21 -2.95 0.27
N PHE A 37 -8.04 -3.74 1.32
CA PHE A 37 -6.96 -4.71 1.44
C PHE A 37 -7.28 -5.99 0.66
N ARG A 38 -6.28 -6.50 -0.05
CA ARG A 38 -6.33 -7.77 -0.76
C ARG A 38 -5.11 -8.58 -0.42
N PHE A 39 -5.32 -9.84 -0.07
CA PHE A 39 -4.24 -10.81 0.06
C PHE A 39 -3.61 -11.05 -1.33
N VAL A 40 -2.27 -11.05 -1.39
CA VAL A 40 -1.52 -11.33 -2.61
C VAL A 40 -0.90 -12.72 -2.51
N GLU A 41 -0.02 -12.92 -1.52
CA GLU A 41 0.67 -14.17 -1.29
C GLU A 41 1.18 -14.28 0.14
N LYS A 42 1.60 -15.48 0.53
CA LYS A 42 2.31 -15.68 1.80
C LYS A 42 3.71 -15.08 1.67
N GLY A 43 4.17 -14.37 2.69
CA GLY A 43 5.56 -13.91 2.71
C GLY A 43 6.54 -15.02 3.05
N ASP A 44 7.82 -14.70 2.94
CA ASP A 44 8.93 -15.63 3.23
C ASP A 44 8.99 -16.05 4.70
N ARG A 45 8.41 -15.24 5.59
CA ARG A 45 8.33 -15.51 7.03
C ARG A 45 6.90 -15.84 7.42
N LYS A 46 6.77 -16.74 8.39
CA LYS A 46 5.48 -17.11 8.96
C LYS A 46 4.77 -15.84 9.49
N GLU A 47 3.53 -15.64 9.07
CA GLU A 47 2.67 -14.52 9.48
C GLU A 47 3.08 -13.14 8.94
N GLU A 48 3.99 -13.09 7.95
CA GLU A 48 4.35 -11.87 7.22
C GLU A 48 3.78 -11.87 5.80
N ASP A 49 2.45 -12.01 5.70
CA ASP A 49 1.78 -12.10 4.40
C ASP A 49 1.84 -10.78 3.62
N VAL A 50 1.90 -10.89 2.29
CA VAL A 50 1.95 -9.76 1.37
C VAL A 50 0.53 -9.36 1.00
N TYR A 51 0.24 -8.07 1.16
CA TYR A 51 -1.05 -7.47 0.85
C TYR A 51 -0.92 -6.33 -0.13
N LEU A 52 -2.00 -6.12 -0.88
CA LEU A 52 -2.23 -4.96 -1.71
C LEU A 52 -3.34 -4.11 -1.09
N ALA A 53 -3.05 -2.87 -0.74
CA ALA A 53 -4.05 -1.87 -0.42
C ALA A 53 -4.38 -1.05 -1.67
N LEU A 54 -5.66 -1.02 -2.02
CA LEU A 54 -6.21 -0.10 -3.01
C LEU A 54 -6.87 1.05 -2.27
N GLY A 55 -6.46 2.29 -2.50
CA GLY A 55 -7.13 3.44 -1.91
C GLY A 55 -6.90 4.75 -2.65
N GLN A 56 -7.53 5.79 -2.13
CA GLN A 56 -7.42 7.14 -2.65
C GLN A 56 -6.64 8.02 -1.68
N THR A 57 -5.67 8.77 -2.20
CA THR A 57 -4.92 9.80 -1.47
C THR A 57 -5.81 10.98 -1.13
N ASP A 58 -5.38 11.87 -0.25
CA ASP A 58 -6.10 13.10 0.07
C ASP A 58 -6.26 14.03 -1.15
N ALA A 59 -5.30 14.02 -2.08
CA ALA A 59 -5.37 14.75 -3.36
C ALA A 59 -6.23 14.07 -4.44
N GLY A 60 -6.91 12.97 -4.13
CA GLY A 60 -7.80 12.27 -5.06
C GLY A 60 -7.12 11.28 -6.01
N ARG A 61 -5.80 11.08 -5.95
CA ARG A 61 -5.10 10.04 -6.72
C ARG A 61 -5.44 8.64 -6.21
N TYR A 62 -5.52 7.68 -7.12
CA TYR A 62 -5.81 6.28 -6.79
C TYR A 62 -4.52 5.47 -6.85
N LEU A 63 -4.09 4.94 -5.70
CA LEU A 63 -2.84 4.18 -5.59
C LEU A 63 -3.09 2.74 -5.15
N ALA A 64 -2.25 1.87 -5.69
CA ALA A 64 -2.08 0.50 -5.25
C ALA A 64 -0.78 0.40 -4.45
N VAL A 65 -0.88 0.05 -3.18
CA VAL A 65 0.25 -0.03 -2.23
C VAL A 65 0.47 -1.50 -1.87
N LEU A 66 1.65 -2.01 -2.17
CA LEU A 66 2.08 -3.37 -1.83
C LEU A 66 2.91 -3.32 -0.55
N PHE A 67 2.54 -4.13 0.44
CA PHE A 67 3.20 -4.13 1.74
C PHE A 67 3.13 -5.51 2.40
N ILE A 68 4.05 -5.76 3.32
CA ILE A 68 3.99 -6.90 4.23
C ILE A 68 3.24 -6.45 5.48
N TYR A 69 2.22 -7.20 5.88
CA TYR A 69 1.54 -6.99 7.15
C TYR A 69 2.18 -7.86 8.22
N LYS A 70 2.69 -7.24 9.28
CA LYS A 70 3.33 -7.93 10.40
C LYS A 70 2.33 -8.19 11.54
N PRO A 71 2.55 -9.21 12.38
CA PRO A 71 1.69 -9.49 13.54
C PRO A 71 1.54 -8.32 14.51
N SER A 72 2.53 -7.44 14.58
CA SER A 72 2.57 -6.19 15.36
C SER A 72 1.67 -5.06 14.80
N ALA A 73 0.80 -5.35 13.83
CA ALA A 73 -0.01 -4.36 13.12
C ALA A 73 0.83 -3.30 12.36
N GLN A 74 2.05 -3.67 11.95
CA GLN A 74 2.93 -2.81 11.18
C GLN A 74 2.85 -3.15 9.68
N ALA A 75 2.91 -2.12 8.84
CA ALA A 75 2.97 -2.26 7.39
C ALA A 75 4.38 -1.93 6.88
N LEU A 76 5.12 -2.93 6.40
CA LEU A 76 6.40 -2.70 5.71
C LEU A 76 6.14 -2.47 4.23
N ILE A 77 6.38 -1.26 3.75
CA ILE A 77 6.07 -0.88 2.37
C ILE A 77 7.10 -1.50 1.41
N LEU A 78 6.60 -2.23 0.40
CA LEU A 78 7.41 -2.83 -0.66
C LEU A 78 7.38 -1.98 -1.94
N SER A 79 6.21 -1.44 -2.28
CA SER A 79 6.02 -0.60 -3.45
C SER A 79 4.68 0.16 -3.40
N ALA A 80 4.56 1.22 -4.19
CA ALA A 80 3.33 1.93 -4.44
C ALA A 80 3.34 2.48 -5.86
N ARG A 81 2.18 2.45 -6.52
CA ARG A 81 2.00 3.02 -7.87
C ARG A 81 0.57 3.46 -8.10
N ASN A 82 0.36 4.23 -9.16
CA ASN A 82 -0.99 4.48 -9.66
C ASN A 82 -1.71 3.15 -9.95
N MET A 83 -2.99 3.08 -9.59
CA MET A 83 -3.86 1.96 -9.93
C MET A 83 -4.01 1.84 -11.45
N ALA A 84 -3.99 0.60 -11.95
CA ALA A 84 -4.46 0.26 -13.28
C ALA A 84 -5.99 0.31 -13.34
N ASP A 85 -6.56 0.44 -14.54
CA ASP A 85 -8.02 0.59 -14.71
C ASP A 85 -8.82 -0.56 -14.09
N LYS A 86 -8.29 -1.78 -14.14
CA LYS A 86 -8.91 -2.95 -13.50
C LYS A 86 -8.94 -2.82 -11.98
N GLU A 87 -7.88 -2.28 -11.38
CA GLU A 87 -7.80 -2.04 -9.94
C GLU A 87 -8.72 -0.91 -9.50
N ARG A 88 -8.85 0.16 -10.30
CA ARG A 88 -9.82 1.24 -10.05
C ARG A 88 -11.25 0.71 -10.04
N LYS A 89 -11.63 -0.05 -11.07
CA LYS A 89 -12.96 -0.70 -11.13
C LYS A 89 -13.21 -1.61 -9.93
N LEU A 90 -12.18 -2.31 -9.44
CA LEU A 90 -12.27 -3.17 -8.28
C LEU A 90 -12.42 -2.37 -6.98
N TYR A 91 -11.72 -1.23 -6.88
CA TYR A 91 -11.85 -0.31 -5.77
C TYR A 91 -13.24 0.32 -5.69
N ASP A 92 -13.85 0.66 -6.83
CA ASP A 92 -15.17 1.30 -6.87
C ASP A 92 -16.35 0.32 -6.64
N ARG A 93 -16.13 -0.99 -6.83
CA ARG A 93 -17.16 -2.00 -6.57
C ARG A 93 -17.42 -2.15 -5.06
N LYS A 94 -18.64 -1.87 -4.62
CA LYS A 94 -19.09 -2.07 -3.23
C LYS A 94 -18.96 -3.51 -2.78
#